data_AF-A0A4W5K7P2-F1
#
_entry.id   AF-A0A4W5K7P2-F1
#
_cell.length_a   1.000
_cell.length_b   1.000
_cell.length_c   1.000
_cell.angle_alpha   90.00
_cell.angle_beta   90.00
_cell.angle_gamma   90.00
#
_symmetry.space_group_name_H-M   'P 1'
#
loop_
_entity.id
_entity.type
_entity.pdbx_description
1 polymer ?
#
loop_
_entity_poly.entity_id
_entity_poly.type
_entity_poly.pdbx_seq_one_letter_code
_entity_poly.pdbx_strand_id
1 'polypeptide(L)'
;MLSANSLCFCVHLRGEFLVYERNEVKAQKREWKKYDFHYDNVPWALLTLFTVSTGEGWPQVLKHSVDATYENQGPSPGYRMEMSIFYVVYFVVFPFFFVNIFVALIIITFQEQGDKMMEDYSLEKNERGCIDFAINAKPLTRHMPKNKQSFQFRMWSFVVSPPFEYSIMGLIA
;
A
#
# COMPACT_ATOMS: atom_id res chain seq x y z
N MET A 1 -42.62 8.91 28.92
CA MET A 1 -41.87 7.69 28.52
C MET A 1 -42.36 7.26 27.15
N LEU A 2 -41.80 7.82 26.08
CA LEU A 2 -42.00 7.29 24.73
C LEU A 2 -40.85 6.30 24.47
N SER A 3 -41.21 5.06 24.18
CA SER A 3 -40.32 3.93 23.93
C SER A 3 -39.26 4.29 22.89
N ALA A 4 -37.98 4.06 23.22
CA ALA A 4 -36.81 4.41 22.43
C ALA A 4 -36.58 3.52 21.18
N ASN A 5 -37.58 2.76 20.73
CA ASN A 5 -37.47 1.78 19.64
C ASN A 5 -38.34 2.09 18.41
N SER A 6 -38.87 3.30 18.26
CA SER A 6 -39.59 3.68 17.04
C SER A 6 -38.61 4.11 15.94
N LEU A 7 -38.39 3.23 14.95
CA LEU A 7 -37.76 3.58 13.67
C LEU A 7 -38.43 4.84 13.10
N CYS A 8 -37.63 5.86 12.79
CA CYS A 8 -38.15 7.13 12.25
C CYS A 8 -38.40 6.97 10.74
N PHE A 9 -39.65 7.09 10.28
CA PHE A 9 -39.99 7.03 8.86
C PHE A 9 -40.02 8.43 8.25
N CYS A 10 -39.62 8.57 6.98
CA CYS A 10 -39.66 9.84 6.25
C CYS A 10 -41.04 10.55 6.34
N VAL A 11 -42.13 9.79 6.28
CA VAL A 11 -43.52 10.31 6.33
C VAL A 11 -43.88 10.92 7.71
N HIS A 12 -43.16 10.56 8.77
CA HIS A 12 -43.40 11.01 10.14
C HIS A 12 -42.59 12.25 10.54
N LEU A 13 -41.73 12.80 9.66
CA LEU A 13 -41.02 14.07 9.90
C LEU A 13 -41.90 15.28 9.63
N ARG A 14 -42.91 15.50 10.48
CA ARG A 14 -43.67 16.77 10.49
C ARG A 14 -43.56 17.43 11.87
N GLY A 15 -43.60 18.76 11.87
CA GLY A 15 -43.55 19.58 13.08
C GLY A 15 -42.13 19.98 13.52
N GLU A 16 -42.04 20.44 14.77
CA GLU A 16 -40.81 20.96 15.37
C GLU A 16 -40.25 19.98 16.43
N PHE A 17 -38.96 20.12 16.73
CA PHE A 17 -38.31 19.45 17.83
C PHE A 17 -37.56 20.48 18.68
N LEU A 18 -37.44 20.19 19.97
CA LEU A 18 -36.72 21.06 20.90
C LEU A 18 -35.25 20.63 20.94
N VAL A 19 -34.37 21.57 20.59
CA VAL A 19 -32.92 21.43 20.79
C VAL A 19 -32.59 22.01 22.15
N TYR A 20 -31.99 21.18 23.00
CA TYR A 20 -31.51 21.57 24.31
C TYR A 20 -30.03 21.96 24.20
N GLU A 21 -29.76 23.25 24.20
CA GLU A 21 -28.40 23.79 24.42
C GLU A 21 -28.22 24.08 25.91
N ARG A 22 -26.97 24.19 26.39
CA ARG A 22 -26.66 24.24 27.85
C ARG A 22 -27.51 25.24 28.65
N ASN A 23 -27.94 26.35 28.05
CA ASN A 23 -28.73 27.41 28.71
C ASN A 23 -30.01 27.84 27.96
N GLU A 24 -30.32 27.27 26.79
CA GLU A 24 -31.47 27.70 25.97
C GLU A 24 -32.15 26.50 25.32
N VAL A 25 -33.49 26.56 25.24
CA VAL A 25 -34.30 25.59 24.50
C VAL A 25 -34.85 26.28 23.27
N LYS A 26 -34.47 25.80 22.09
CA LYS A 26 -34.93 26.34 20.80
C LYS A 26 -35.75 25.30 20.06
N ALA A 27 -36.92 25.72 19.58
CA ALA A 27 -37.69 24.91 18.65
C ALA A 27 -37.07 25.02 17.25
N GLN A 28 -36.76 23.88 16.64
CA GLN A 28 -36.29 23.78 15.27
C GLN A 28 -37.20 22.89 14.45
N LYS A 29 -37.34 23.18 13.17
CA LYS A 29 -38.15 22.36 12.26
C LYS A 29 -37.44 21.06 11.96
N ARG A 30 -38.18 19.93 11.99
CA ARG A 30 -37.64 18.64 11.59
C ARG A 30 -37.44 18.60 10.07
N GLU A 31 -36.24 18.21 9.63
CA GLU A 31 -35.90 18.10 8.21
C GLU A 31 -35.30 16.72 7.93
N TRP A 32 -35.71 16.11 6.82
CA TRP A 32 -35.09 14.88 6.32
C TRP A 32 -33.85 15.25 5.51
N LYS A 33 -32.68 15.15 6.14
CA LYS A 33 -31.40 15.46 5.50
C LYS A 33 -30.71 14.18 5.07
N LYS A 34 -30.16 14.21 3.85
CA LYS A 34 -29.24 13.17 3.36
C LYS A 34 -27.86 13.40 3.97
N TYR A 35 -27.11 12.33 4.12
CA TYR A 35 -25.68 12.45 4.43
C TYR A 35 -24.92 13.01 3.24
N ASP A 36 -23.89 13.80 3.50
CA ASP A 36 -23.03 14.38 2.45
C ASP A 36 -22.34 13.29 1.62
N PHE A 37 -22.00 12.16 2.26
CA PHE A 37 -21.49 10.96 1.64
C PHE A 37 -22.59 9.89 1.56
N HIS A 38 -22.96 9.51 0.35
CA HIS A 38 -24.07 8.58 0.10
C HIS A 38 -23.82 7.72 -1.15
N TYR A 39 -24.56 6.62 -1.25
CA TYR A 39 -24.43 5.63 -2.33
C TYR A 39 -25.57 5.67 -3.36
N ASP A 40 -26.40 6.73 -3.37
CA ASP A 40 -27.55 6.89 -4.30
C ASP A 40 -27.19 6.83 -5.79
N ASN A 41 -26.01 7.36 -6.18
CA ASN A 41 -25.57 7.43 -7.58
C ASN A 41 -24.10 7.02 -7.71
N VAL A 42 -23.73 6.48 -8.87
CA VAL A 42 -22.35 6.00 -9.13
C VAL A 42 -21.27 7.08 -8.88
N PRO A 43 -21.40 8.34 -9.35
CA PRO A 43 -20.37 9.36 -9.10
C PRO A 43 -20.20 9.69 -7.61
N TRP A 44 -21.30 9.77 -6.86
CA TRP A 44 -21.27 10.03 -5.41
C TRP A 44 -20.75 8.83 -4.61
N ALA A 45 -21.07 7.61 -5.05
CA ALA A 45 -20.50 6.39 -4.50
C ALA A 45 -18.98 6.34 -4.70
N LEU A 46 -18.48 6.71 -5.89
CA LEU A 46 -17.05 6.81 -6.17
C LEU A 46 -16.39 7.88 -5.30
N LEU A 47 -17.00 9.06 -5.14
CA LEU A 47 -16.50 10.11 -4.26
C LEU A 47 -16.43 9.63 -2.80
N THR A 48 -17.47 8.95 -2.32
CA THR A 48 -17.52 8.39 -0.97
C THR A 48 -16.41 7.36 -0.75
N LEU A 49 -16.20 6.45 -1.71
CA LEU A 49 -15.12 5.46 -1.64
C LEU A 49 -13.73 6.12 -1.73
N PHE A 50 -13.57 7.15 -2.56
CA PHE A 50 -12.35 7.93 -2.63
C PHE A 50 -11.99 8.56 -1.27
N THR A 51 -12.93 9.25 -0.63
CA THR A 51 -12.75 9.81 0.72
C THR A 51 -12.41 8.74 1.76
N VAL A 52 -13.05 7.57 1.68
CA VAL A 52 -12.71 6.44 2.56
C VAL A 52 -11.29 5.96 2.30
N SER A 53 -10.85 5.87 1.03
CA SER A 53 -9.49 5.45 0.69
C SER A 53 -8.40 6.43 1.11
N THR A 54 -8.69 7.73 1.23
CA THR A 54 -7.73 8.72 1.75
C THR A 54 -7.59 8.65 3.27
N GLY A 55 -8.43 7.87 3.96
CA GLY A 55 -8.41 7.74 5.41
C GLY A 55 -9.05 8.93 6.13
N GLU A 56 -9.78 9.79 5.42
CA GLU A 56 -10.43 10.98 5.97
C GLU A 56 -11.94 10.72 6.13
N GLY A 57 -12.51 11.03 7.30
CA GLY A 57 -13.96 10.89 7.52
C GLY A 57 -14.54 9.47 7.42
N TRP A 58 -13.72 8.44 7.17
CA TRP A 58 -14.16 7.06 7.02
C TRP A 58 -14.90 6.47 8.23
N PRO A 59 -14.62 6.82 9.51
CA PRO A 59 -15.37 6.26 10.63
C PRO A 59 -16.83 6.73 10.59
N GLN A 60 -17.07 7.94 10.10
CA GLN A 60 -18.40 8.49 9.94
C GLN A 60 -19.16 7.78 8.82
N VAL A 61 -18.52 7.58 7.67
CA VAL A 61 -19.10 6.83 6.54
C VAL A 61 -19.42 5.38 6.94
N LEU A 62 -18.49 4.70 7.61
CA LEU A 62 -18.69 3.35 8.14
C LEU A 62 -19.88 3.31 9.10
N LYS A 63 -19.94 4.24 10.06
CA LYS A 63 -21.03 4.31 11.02
C LYS A 63 -22.38 4.53 10.33
N HIS A 64 -22.46 5.46 9.39
CA HIS A 64 -23.68 5.69 8.61
C HIS A 64 -24.12 4.44 7.83
N SER A 65 -23.16 3.67 7.30
CA SER A 65 -23.44 2.42 6.58
C SER A 65 -23.87 1.28 7.51
N VAL A 66 -23.35 1.19 8.73
CA VAL A 66 -23.75 0.18 9.72
C VAL A 66 -25.11 0.49 10.33
N ASP A 67 -25.41 1.77 10.54
CA ASP A 67 -26.68 2.24 11.10
C ASP A 67 -27.79 2.32 10.02
N ALA A 68 -27.47 2.10 8.73
CA ALA A 68 -28.43 2.18 7.63
C ALA A 68 -29.47 1.06 7.68
N THR A 69 -30.75 1.43 7.61
CA THR A 69 -31.91 0.53 7.65
C THR A 69 -32.49 0.30 6.25
N TYR A 70 -33.82 0.22 6.11
CA TYR A 70 -34.49 0.10 4.82
C TYR A 70 -34.72 1.46 4.16
N GLU A 71 -35.08 1.44 2.87
CA GLU A 71 -35.41 2.66 2.14
C GLU A 71 -36.49 3.49 2.85
N ASN A 72 -36.29 4.82 2.90
CA ASN A 72 -37.15 5.80 3.58
C ASN A 72 -37.29 5.63 5.10
N GLN A 73 -36.42 4.84 5.73
CA GLN A 73 -36.32 4.69 7.17
C GLN A 73 -35.03 5.33 7.71
N GLY A 74 -35.12 5.87 8.92
CA GLY A 74 -34.01 6.51 9.61
C GLY A 74 -32.99 5.49 10.10
N PRO A 75 -31.79 5.95 10.46
CA PRO A 75 -30.74 5.07 10.95
C PRO A 75 -31.15 4.41 12.28
N SER A 76 -30.78 3.15 12.46
CA SER A 76 -30.93 2.40 13.71
C SER A 76 -29.54 1.91 14.15
N PRO A 77 -29.09 2.27 15.36
CA PRO A 77 -27.75 1.90 15.84
C PRO A 77 -27.46 0.41 15.72
N GLY A 78 -26.39 0.05 15.00
CA GLY A 78 -25.93 -1.34 14.88
C GLY A 78 -26.83 -2.27 14.07
N TYR A 79 -27.72 -1.75 13.23
CA TYR A 79 -28.68 -2.56 12.48
C TYR A 79 -28.02 -3.56 11.52
N ARG A 80 -26.97 -3.17 10.80
CA ARG A 80 -26.26 -4.02 9.83
C ARG A 80 -24.77 -4.01 10.05
N MET A 81 -24.32 -4.66 11.13
CA MET A 81 -22.90 -4.80 11.44
C MET A 81 -22.12 -5.52 10.32
N GLU A 82 -22.78 -6.39 9.54
CA GLU A 82 -22.21 -7.10 8.38
C GLU A 82 -21.59 -6.15 7.34
N MET A 83 -22.12 -4.93 7.18
CA MET A 83 -21.57 -3.92 6.27
C MET A 83 -20.14 -3.51 6.62
N SER A 84 -19.71 -3.73 7.87
CA SER A 84 -18.34 -3.46 8.31
C SER A 84 -17.31 -4.32 7.58
N ILE A 85 -17.67 -5.55 7.21
CA ILE A 85 -16.78 -6.49 6.52
C ILE A 85 -16.37 -5.92 5.15
N PHE A 86 -17.31 -5.28 4.44
CA PHE A 86 -17.02 -4.62 3.16
C PHE A 86 -15.89 -3.58 3.30
N TYR A 87 -15.97 -2.71 4.32
CA TYR A 87 -14.95 -1.69 4.55
C TYR A 87 -13.62 -2.28 4.99
N VAL A 88 -13.61 -3.35 5.81
CA VAL A 88 -12.37 -4.03 6.21
C VAL A 88 -11.65 -4.60 4.98
N VAL A 89 -12.37 -5.31 4.10
CA VAL A 89 -11.79 -5.84 2.86
C VAL A 89 -11.31 -4.69 1.97
N TYR A 90 -12.09 -3.63 1.83
CA TYR A 90 -11.71 -2.45 1.06
C TYR A 90 -10.40 -1.81 1.57
N PHE A 91 -10.27 -1.61 2.89
CA PHE A 91 -9.09 -1.02 3.51
C PHE A 91 -7.82 -1.87 3.40
N VAL A 92 -7.94 -3.18 3.27
CA VAL A 92 -6.78 -4.06 3.09
C VAL A 92 -6.41 -4.17 1.61
N VAL A 93 -7.39 -4.46 0.76
CA VAL A 93 -7.15 -4.82 -0.64
C VAL A 93 -6.87 -3.59 -1.50
N PHE A 94 -7.62 -2.50 -1.32
CA PHE A 94 -7.50 -1.32 -2.18
C PHE A 94 -6.13 -0.63 -2.04
N PRO A 95 -5.61 -0.36 -0.83
CA PRO A 95 -4.26 0.20 -0.68
C PRO A 95 -3.17 -0.74 -1.19
N PHE A 96 -3.31 -2.06 -1.00
CA PHE A 96 -2.34 -3.03 -1.50
C PHE A 96 -2.23 -2.96 -3.03
N PHE A 97 -3.36 -2.93 -3.73
CA PHE A 97 -3.39 -2.78 -5.18
C PHE A 97 -2.79 -1.44 -5.63
N PHE A 98 -3.16 -0.34 -4.97
CA PHE A 98 -2.68 0.99 -5.32
C PHE A 98 -1.17 1.13 -5.13
N VAL A 99 -0.62 0.63 -4.02
CA VAL A 99 0.83 0.62 -3.77
C VAL A 99 1.56 -0.21 -4.83
N ASN A 100 1.04 -1.37 -5.21
CA ASN A 100 1.68 -2.20 -6.23
C ASN A 100 1.71 -1.51 -7.60
N ILE A 101 0.62 -0.85 -8.01
CA ILE A 101 0.59 -0.05 -9.24
C ILE A 101 1.58 1.12 -9.14
N PHE A 102 1.58 1.84 -8.03
CA PHE A 102 2.44 2.98 -7.83
C PHE A 102 3.94 2.60 -7.88
N VAL A 103 4.31 1.50 -7.23
CA VAL A 103 5.67 0.93 -7.28
C VAL A 103 6.04 0.55 -8.71
N ALA A 104 5.15 -0.15 -9.44
CA ALA A 104 5.39 -0.53 -10.82
C ALA A 104 5.61 0.70 -11.73
N LEU A 105 4.78 1.74 -11.59
CA LEU A 105 4.90 2.98 -12.34
C LEU A 105 6.24 3.67 -12.05
N ILE A 106 6.62 3.80 -10.78
CA ILE A 106 7.90 4.40 -10.38
C ILE A 106 9.08 3.64 -11.01
N ILE A 107 9.08 2.31 -10.95
CA ILE A 107 10.15 1.49 -11.55
C ILE A 107 10.26 1.75 -13.05
N ILE A 108 9.13 1.74 -13.77
CA ILE A 108 9.10 2.00 -15.22
C ILE A 108 9.69 3.38 -15.53
N THR A 109 9.27 4.42 -14.79
CA THR A 109 9.78 5.77 -15.01
C THR A 109 11.28 5.91 -14.72
N PHE A 110 11.80 5.24 -13.68
CA PHE A 110 13.24 5.24 -13.38
C PHE A 110 14.05 4.46 -14.41
N GLN A 111 13.52 3.35 -14.91
CA GLN A 111 14.15 2.61 -16.01
C GLN A 111 14.20 3.47 -17.27
N GLU A 112 13.10 4.13 -17.63
CA GLU A 112 13.06 4.99 -18.82
C GLU A 112 14.01 6.20 -18.70
N GLN A 113 14.10 6.82 -17.52
CA GLN A 113 15.07 7.90 -17.28
C GLN A 113 16.51 7.40 -17.27
N GLY A 114 16.79 6.26 -16.64
CA GLY A 114 18.11 5.63 -16.65
C GLY A 114 18.54 5.27 -18.08
N ASP A 115 17.60 4.81 -18.90
CA ASP A 115 17.85 4.47 -20.30
C ASP A 115 18.11 5.72 -21.15
N LYS A 116 17.35 6.81 -20.98
CA LYS A 116 17.58 8.08 -21.69
C LYS A 116 18.90 8.76 -21.33
N MET A 117 19.29 8.77 -20.05
CA MET A 117 20.64 9.25 -19.65
C MET A 117 21.74 8.41 -20.29
N MET A 118 21.44 7.15 -20.56
CA MET A 118 22.31 6.23 -21.26
C MET A 118 22.03 6.19 -22.78
N GLU A 119 21.23 7.07 -23.36
CA GLU A 119 20.99 7.12 -24.81
C GLU A 119 21.93 8.15 -25.49
N ASP A 120 22.40 9.15 -24.74
CA ASP A 120 23.34 10.19 -25.21
C ASP A 120 24.73 9.66 -25.64
N TYR A 121 25.03 8.37 -25.43
CA TYR A 121 26.18 7.73 -26.09
C TYR A 121 25.67 6.68 -27.09
N SER A 122 26.19 6.76 -28.31
CA SER A 122 25.83 5.97 -29.49
C SER A 122 26.07 4.45 -29.40
N LEU A 123 26.35 3.92 -28.22
CA LEU A 123 26.77 2.53 -27.98
C LEU A 123 25.70 1.78 -27.20
N GLU A 124 25.45 0.52 -27.60
CA GLU A 124 24.45 -0.37 -27.01
C GLU A 124 24.81 -0.70 -25.54
N LYS A 125 23.82 -1.02 -24.68
CA LYS A 125 24.05 -1.32 -23.24
C LYS A 125 25.13 -2.40 -23.02
N ASN A 126 25.14 -3.43 -23.87
CA ASN A 126 26.10 -4.53 -23.81
C ASN A 126 27.53 -4.07 -24.16
N GLU A 127 27.67 -3.18 -25.15
CA GLU A 127 28.97 -2.65 -25.57
C GLU A 127 29.60 -1.78 -24.47
N ARG A 128 28.79 -0.93 -23.83
CA ARG A 128 29.26 -0.13 -22.69
C ARG A 128 29.72 -1.00 -21.52
N GLY A 129 29.00 -2.07 -21.20
CA GLY A 129 29.41 -3.00 -20.13
C GLY A 129 30.76 -3.66 -20.42
N CYS A 130 30.99 -4.08 -21.67
CA CYS A 130 32.28 -4.61 -22.10
C CYS A 130 33.39 -3.56 -22.05
N ILE A 131 33.13 -2.32 -22.50
CA ILE A 131 34.12 -1.24 -22.50
C ILE A 131 34.49 -0.84 -21.08
N ASP A 132 33.51 -0.67 -20.18
CA ASP A 132 33.75 -0.31 -18.79
C ASP A 132 34.57 -1.39 -18.08
N PHE A 133 34.24 -2.67 -18.31
CA PHE A 133 35.03 -3.78 -17.81
C PHE A 133 36.47 -3.75 -18.35
N ALA A 134 36.66 -3.55 -19.65
CA ALA A 134 37.99 -3.51 -20.25
C ALA A 134 38.85 -2.34 -19.72
N ILE A 135 38.24 -1.19 -19.44
CA ILE A 135 38.93 0.00 -18.91
C ILE A 135 39.24 -0.14 -17.42
N ASN A 136 38.28 -0.63 -16.63
CA ASN A 136 38.39 -0.68 -15.17
C ASN A 136 38.99 -1.98 -14.63
N ALA A 137 39.14 -3.01 -15.46
CA ALA A 137 39.72 -4.28 -15.04
C ALA A 137 41.16 -4.09 -14.55
N LYS A 138 41.38 -4.44 -13.28
CA LYS A 138 42.72 -4.54 -12.69
C LYS A 138 43.20 -5.98 -12.77
N PRO A 139 44.52 -6.20 -12.97
CA PRO A 139 45.06 -7.54 -13.00
C PRO A 139 44.82 -8.24 -11.65
N LEU A 140 44.42 -9.52 -11.72
CA LEU A 140 44.30 -10.37 -10.53
C LEU A 140 45.68 -10.50 -9.86
N THR A 141 45.80 -10.01 -8.63
CA THR A 141 47.03 -10.07 -7.85
C THR A 141 47.21 -11.46 -7.24
N ARG A 142 47.75 -12.40 -8.03
CA ARG A 142 48.13 -13.72 -7.50
C ARG A 142 49.52 -13.64 -6.86
N HIS A 143 49.59 -13.74 -5.53
CA HIS A 143 50.86 -13.84 -4.80
C HIS A 143 51.52 -15.20 -5.05
N MET A 144 52.33 -15.29 -6.11
CA MET A 144 53.10 -16.49 -6.45
C MET A 144 54.52 -16.37 -5.87
N PRO A 145 55.00 -17.34 -5.09
CA PRO A 145 56.38 -17.33 -4.60
C PRO A 145 57.37 -17.49 -5.75
N LYS A 146 58.43 -16.68 -5.76
CA LYS A 146 59.40 -16.59 -6.87
C LYS A 146 60.20 -17.88 -7.10
N ASN A 147 60.49 -18.64 -6.04
CA ASN A 147 61.35 -19.82 -6.09
C ASN A 147 60.55 -21.13 -6.12
N LYS A 148 60.52 -21.79 -7.29
CA LYS A 148 59.81 -23.06 -7.51
C LYS A 148 60.39 -24.25 -6.75
N GLN A 149 61.67 -24.21 -6.38
CA GLN A 149 62.35 -25.28 -5.64
C GLN A 149 62.21 -25.16 -4.12
N SER A 150 61.62 -24.06 -3.63
CA SER A 150 61.43 -23.84 -2.20
C SER A 150 60.20 -24.59 -1.68
N PHE A 151 60.27 -25.04 -0.43
CA PHE A 151 59.13 -25.59 0.30
C PHE A 151 57.91 -24.64 0.29
N GLN A 152 58.16 -23.32 0.25
CA GLN A 152 57.13 -22.28 0.13
C GLN A 152 56.25 -22.46 -1.12
N PHE A 153 56.83 -22.84 -2.27
CA PHE A 153 56.08 -23.09 -3.50
C PHE A 153 55.25 -24.38 -3.42
N ARG A 154 55.80 -25.43 -2.80
CA ARG A 154 55.08 -26.69 -2.56
C ARG A 154 53.86 -26.50 -1.65
N MET A 155 54.04 -25.76 -0.55
CA MET A 155 52.95 -25.43 0.37
C MET A 155 51.88 -24.58 -0.34
N TRP A 156 52.30 -23.55 -1.09
CA TRP A 156 51.39 -22.71 -1.88
C TRP A 156 50.60 -23.52 -2.91
N SER A 157 51.27 -24.42 -3.64
CA SER A 157 50.62 -25.27 -4.65
C SER A 157 49.64 -26.26 -4.04
N PHE A 158 49.86 -26.70 -2.80
CA PHE A 158 48.92 -27.56 -2.08
C PHE A 158 47.70 -26.75 -1.60
N VAL A 159 47.91 -25.59 -1.00
CA VAL A 159 46.83 -24.72 -0.49
C VAL A 159 45.94 -24.21 -1.62
N VAL A 160 46.49 -23.94 -2.80
CA VAL A 160 45.72 -23.47 -3.97
C VAL A 160 45.12 -24.64 -4.78
N SER A 161 45.25 -25.88 -4.31
CA SER A 161 44.73 -27.05 -5.02
C SER A 161 43.24 -27.29 -4.73
N PRO A 162 42.43 -27.71 -5.73
CA PRO A 162 41.02 -28.06 -5.52
C PRO A 162 40.74 -29.09 -4.41
N PRO A 163 41.53 -30.17 -4.20
CA PRO A 163 41.24 -31.13 -3.13
C PRO A 163 41.38 -30.54 -1.73
N PHE A 164 42.26 -29.55 -1.55
CA PHE A 164 42.36 -28.83 -0.28
C PHE A 164 41.10 -28.00 -0.02
N GLU A 165 40.55 -27.33 -1.03
CA GLU A 165 39.28 -26.59 -0.93
C GLU A 165 38.11 -27.52 -0.54
N TYR A 166 37.97 -28.68 -1.19
CA TYR A 166 36.93 -29.66 -0.83
C TYR A 166 37.09 -30.21 0.58
N SER A 167 38.33 -30.40 1.04
CA SER A 167 38.61 -30.86 2.40
C SER A 167 38.18 -29.83 3.45
N ILE A 168 38.41 -28.53 3.20
CA ILE A 168 37.96 -27.44 4.08
C ILE A 168 36.43 -27.32 4.07
N MET A 169 35.78 -27.40 2.91
CA MET A 169 34.31 -27.37 2.83
C MET A 169 33.68 -28.52 3.62
N GLY A 170 34.25 -29.73 3.55
CA GLY A 170 33.79 -30.88 4.32
C GLY A 170 34.10 -30.84 5.83
N LEU A 171 35.04 -30.00 6.27
CA LEU A 171 35.39 -29.80 7.68
C LEU A 171 34.53 -28.73 8.37
N ILE A 172 33.98 -27.78 7.60
CA ILE A 172 33.12 -26.69 8.11
C ILE A 172 31.63 -27.10 8.12
N ALA A 173 31.22 -27.97 7.19
CA ALA A 173 29.88 -28.55 7.12
C ALA A 173 29.60 -29.54 8.26
#